data_AF-A0A559TQN9-F1
#
_entry.id   AF-A0A559TQN9-F1
#
_cell.length_a   1.000
_cell.length_b   1.000
_cell.length_c   1.000
_cell.angle_alpha   90.00
_cell.angle_beta   90.00
_cell.angle_gamma   90.00
#
_symmetry.space_group_name_H-M   'P 1'
#
loop_
_entity.id
_entity.type
_entity.pdbx_description
1 polymer ?
#
loop_
_entity_poly.entity_id
_entity_poly.type
_entity_poly.pdbx_seq_one_letter_code
_entity_poly.pdbx_strand_id
1 'polypeptide(L)'
;MSELLIAELRCVQWERIAAAMDRDQVAVYAPSRDARAVRCEEERLQRLMTEVAEAERSGVAAVEISRHRVYRIGTRPVAGRSRPGVPGPVVHLMAASAEAAAERAWAVHGKDGGLYQRTGCRIASVVQVLPESGELF
;
A
#
# COMPACT_ATOMS: atom_id res chain seq x y z
N MET A 1 11.54 9.38 5.14
CA MET A 1 10.48 10.28 4.63
C MET A 1 9.17 9.77 5.19
N SER A 2 8.43 10.62 5.90
CA SER A 2 7.13 10.30 6.49
C SER A 2 6.02 10.27 5.44
N GLU A 3 4.91 9.59 5.70
CA GLU A 3 3.76 9.52 4.77
C GLU A 3 3.11 10.88 4.54
N LEU A 4 3.12 11.75 5.55
CA LEU A 4 2.78 13.17 5.41
C LEU A 4 3.60 13.85 4.32
N LEU A 5 4.91 13.60 4.27
CA LEU A 5 5.79 14.17 3.25
C LEU A 5 5.45 13.62 1.85
N ILE A 6 5.04 12.35 1.75
CA ILE A 6 4.65 11.73 0.47
C ILE A 6 3.27 12.25 0.02
N ALA A 7 2.34 12.44 0.95
CA ALA A 7 1.03 13.01 0.68
C ALA A 7 1.14 14.48 0.25
N GLU A 8 1.96 15.26 0.94
CA GLU A 8 2.29 16.64 0.55
C GLU A 8 2.97 16.68 -0.81
N LEU A 9 3.96 15.82 -1.06
CA LEU A 9 4.60 15.74 -2.38
C LEU A 9 3.62 15.34 -3.48
N ARG A 10 2.69 14.42 -3.21
CA ARG A 10 1.62 14.04 -4.15
C ARG A 10 0.65 15.19 -4.38
N CYS A 11 0.26 15.93 -3.35
CA CYS A 11 -0.60 17.10 -3.47
C CYS A 11 0.07 18.18 -4.35
N VAL A 12 1.32 18.51 -4.05
CA VAL A 12 2.12 19.47 -4.83
C VAL A 12 2.34 18.99 -6.27
N GLN A 13 2.52 17.68 -6.49
CA GLN A 13 2.62 17.13 -7.84
C GLN A 13 1.29 17.24 -8.60
N TRP A 14 0.16 16.97 -7.96
CA TRP A 14 -1.15 17.14 -8.56
C TRP A 14 -1.45 18.59 -8.90
N GLU A 15 -1.12 19.54 -8.02
CA GLU A 15 -1.24 20.98 -8.29
C GLU A 15 -0.38 21.42 -9.48
N ARG A 16 0.85 20.91 -9.58
CA ARG A 16 1.74 21.19 -10.72
C ARG A 16 1.23 20.62 -12.03
N ILE A 17 0.68 19.41 -12.01
CA ILE A 17 0.07 18.78 -13.19
C ILE A 17 -1.18 19.56 -13.60
N ALA A 18 -2.04 19.92 -12.65
CA ALA A 18 -3.23 20.72 -12.91
C ALA A 18 -2.88 22.09 -13.52
N ALA A 19 -1.88 22.80 -12.96
CA ALA A 19 -1.42 24.09 -13.48
C ALA A 19 -0.68 23.99 -14.84
N ALA A 20 -0.13 22.83 -15.18
CA ALA A 20 0.43 22.59 -16.51
C ALA A 20 -0.70 22.31 -17.52
N MET A 21 -1.69 21.49 -17.14
CA MET A 21 -2.86 21.20 -17.97
C MET A 21 -3.68 22.47 -18.28
N ASP A 22 -3.81 23.38 -17.30
CA ASP A 22 -4.49 24.67 -17.47
C ASP A 22 -3.73 25.62 -18.42
N ARG A 23 -2.39 25.71 -18.27
CA ARG A 23 -1.54 26.52 -19.15
C ARG A 23 -1.52 26.02 -20.59
N ASP A 24 -1.48 24.71 -20.78
CA ASP A 24 -1.37 24.11 -22.11
C ASP A 24 -2.74 23.97 -22.80
N GLN A 25 -3.83 24.46 -22.19
CA GLN A 25 -5.21 24.26 -22.61
C GLN A 25 -5.51 22.80 -22.99
N VAL A 26 -4.83 21.86 -22.32
CA VAL A 26 -5.06 20.44 -22.53
C VAL A 26 -6.41 20.17 -21.92
N ALA A 27 -7.40 19.89 -22.78
CA ALA A 27 -8.74 19.55 -22.34
C ALA A 27 -8.64 18.55 -21.19
N VAL A 28 -9.13 18.92 -20.00
CA VAL A 28 -9.06 18.09 -18.81
C VAL A 28 -9.59 16.73 -19.20
N TYR A 29 -8.71 15.72 -19.15
CA TYR A 29 -9.08 14.37 -19.52
C TYR A 29 -10.27 13.97 -18.64
N ALA A 30 -11.41 13.73 -19.27
CA ALA A 30 -12.63 13.34 -18.60
C ALA A 30 -12.82 11.85 -18.87
N PRO A 31 -12.50 10.96 -17.91
CA PRO A 31 -12.61 9.51 -18.11
C PRO A 31 -14.03 9.09 -18.52
N SER A 32 -15.05 9.84 -18.09
CA SER A 32 -16.46 9.62 -18.49
C SER A 32 -16.72 9.78 -19.99
N ARG A 33 -15.81 10.42 -20.74
CA ARG A 33 -15.87 10.61 -22.19
C ARG A 33 -15.00 9.62 -22.97
N ASP A 34 -14.19 8.80 -22.29
CA ASP A 34 -13.37 7.76 -22.91
C ASP A 34 -14.04 6.39 -22.74
N ALA A 35 -14.57 5.85 -23.84
CA ALA A 35 -15.27 4.56 -23.85
C ALA A 35 -14.40 3.40 -23.29
N ARG A 36 -13.07 3.49 -23.37
CA ARG A 36 -12.18 2.47 -22.80
C ARG A 36 -12.11 2.58 -21.28
N ALA A 37 -12.04 3.80 -20.76
CA ALA A 37 -12.04 4.05 -19.33
C ALA A 37 -13.39 3.65 -18.70
N VAL A 38 -14.49 3.96 -19.36
CA VAL A 38 -15.84 3.52 -18.96
C VAL A 38 -15.92 1.99 -18.93
N ARG A 39 -15.50 1.31 -20.00
CA ARG A 39 -15.51 -0.16 -20.04
C ARG A 39 -14.64 -0.80 -18.96
N CYS A 40 -13.45 -0.24 -18.70
CA CYS A 40 -12.58 -0.72 -17.62
C CYS A 40 -13.24 -0.58 -16.24
N GLU A 41 -13.94 0.52 -15.97
CA GLU A 41 -14.68 0.71 -14.72
C GLU A 41 -15.90 -0.22 -14.62
N GLU A 42 -16.61 -0.46 -15.72
CA GLU A 42 -17.71 -1.43 -15.77
C GLU A 42 -17.23 -2.86 -15.48
N GLU A 43 -16.13 -3.28 -16.09
CA GLU A 43 -15.49 -4.58 -15.84
C GLU A 43 -14.96 -4.69 -14.40
N ARG A 44 -14.47 -3.58 -13.82
CA ARG A 44 -14.05 -3.53 -12.42
C ARG A 44 -15.25 -3.68 -11.49
N LEU A 45 -16.36 -3.01 -11.79
CA LEU A 45 -17.59 -3.06 -11.00
C LEU A 45 -18.23 -4.45 -11.04
N GLN A 46 -18.26 -5.10 -12.21
CA GLN A 46 -18.76 -6.47 -12.35
C GLN A 46 -17.94 -7.49 -11.54
N ARG A 47 -16.61 -7.36 -11.53
CA ARG A 47 -15.75 -8.18 -10.69
C ARG A 47 -16.07 -7.99 -9.21
N LEU A 48 -16.17 -6.73 -8.77
CA LEU A 48 -16.54 -6.41 -7.38
C LEU A 48 -17.91 -6.99 -6.99
N MET A 49 -18.93 -6.86 -7.84
CA MET A 49 -20.25 -7.44 -7.58
C MET A 49 -20.21 -8.95 -7.43
N THR A 50 -19.37 -9.62 -8.24
CA THR A 50 -19.19 -11.08 -8.18
C THR A 50 -18.52 -11.49 -6.86
N GLU A 51 -17.45 -10.80 -6.48
CA GLU A 51 -16.75 -11.01 -5.21
C GLU A 51 -17.67 -10.78 -4.00
N VAL A 52 -18.54 -9.75 -4.06
CA VAL A 52 -19.56 -9.48 -3.03
C VAL A 52 -20.57 -10.61 -2.94
N ALA A 53 -21.14 -11.04 -4.06
CA ALA A 53 -22.10 -12.13 -4.08
C ALA A 53 -21.51 -13.48 -3.62
N GLU A 54 -20.21 -13.72 -3.83
CA GLU A 54 -19.49 -14.89 -3.33
C GLU A 54 -19.24 -14.82 -1.82
N ALA A 55 -18.87 -13.65 -1.30
CA ALA A 55 -18.71 -13.43 0.13
C ALA A 55 -20.03 -13.61 0.90
N GLU A 56 -21.13 -13.06 0.37
CA GLU A 56 -22.46 -13.24 0.97
C GLU A 56 -22.90 -14.71 1.02
N ARG A 57 -22.65 -15.47 -0.06
CA ARG A 57 -22.95 -16.91 -0.13
C ARG A 57 -22.10 -17.76 0.82
N SER A 58 -20.87 -17.34 1.10
CA SER A 58 -19.96 -18.05 1.99
C SER A 58 -20.17 -17.70 3.47
N GLY A 59 -21.09 -16.79 3.79
CA GLY A 59 -21.36 -16.37 5.18
C GLY A 59 -20.19 -15.61 5.81
N VAL A 60 -19.18 -15.23 5.02
CA VAL A 60 -18.15 -14.30 5.42
C VAL A 60 -18.81 -12.94 5.44
N ALA A 61 -18.94 -12.34 6.63
CA ALA A 61 -19.53 -11.03 6.83
C ALA A 61 -19.04 -10.08 5.72
N ALA A 62 -20.01 -9.51 4.99
CA ALA A 62 -19.90 -8.56 3.87
C ALA A 62 -18.46 -8.22 3.53
N VAL A 63 -17.97 -8.62 2.33
CA VAL A 63 -16.64 -8.28 1.77
C VAL A 63 -16.11 -7.13 2.57
N GLU A 64 -15.29 -7.42 3.58
CA GLU A 64 -14.65 -6.35 4.32
C GLU A 64 -13.93 -5.64 3.19
N ILE A 65 -14.47 -4.47 2.79
CA ILE A 65 -13.82 -3.54 1.87
C ILE A 65 -12.42 -3.59 2.42
N SER A 66 -11.49 -4.21 1.70
CA SER A 66 -10.27 -4.66 2.34
C SER A 66 -9.47 -3.39 2.53
N ARG A 67 -9.75 -2.69 3.62
CA ARG A 67 -9.35 -1.32 3.83
C ARG A 67 -7.85 -1.47 4.01
N HIS A 68 -7.09 -1.06 3.00
CA HIS A 68 -5.66 -1.31 2.94
C HIS A 68 -5.02 -0.58 4.11
N ARG A 69 -4.72 -1.32 5.18
CA ARG A 69 -4.07 -0.79 6.38
C ARG A 69 -2.59 -0.70 6.10
N VAL A 70 -1.94 0.35 6.57
CA VAL A 70 -0.49 0.47 6.46
C VAL A 70 0.15 -0.12 7.71
N TYR A 71 1.10 -1.01 7.51
CA TYR A 71 1.90 -1.61 8.57
C TYR A 71 3.35 -1.18 8.45
N ARG A 72 3.91 -0.73 9.57
CA ARG A 72 5.33 -0.48 9.79
C ARG A 72 5.99 -1.74 10.32
N ILE A 73 6.99 -2.22 9.58
CA ILE A 73 7.74 -3.42 9.89
C ILE A 73 9.13 -3.03 10.35
N GLY A 74 9.38 -3.23 11.64
CA GLY A 74 10.69 -3.05 12.24
C GLY A 74 11.53 -4.30 12.07
N THR A 75 12.80 -4.14 11.75
CA THR A 75 13.75 -5.25 11.71
C THR A 75 14.85 -5.05 12.74
N ARG A 76 15.45 -6.17 13.18
CA ARG A 76 16.60 -6.17 14.07
C ARG A 76 17.77 -6.90 13.40
N PRO A 77 19.00 -6.39 13.55
CA PRO A 77 20.22 -7.11 13.20
C PRO A 77 20.24 -8.53 13.78
N VAL A 78 20.70 -9.49 12.98
CA VAL A 78 21.08 -10.82 13.45
C VAL A 78 22.53 -10.76 13.91
N ALA A 79 22.79 -11.27 15.12
CA ALA A 79 24.12 -11.27 15.71
C ALA A 79 25.15 -11.89 14.73
N GLY A 80 26.26 -11.18 14.51
CA GLY A 80 27.34 -11.62 13.62
C GLY A 80 27.09 -11.42 12.12
N ARG A 81 25.94 -10.87 11.69
CA ARG A 81 25.63 -10.63 10.26
C ARG A 81 25.46 -9.16 9.87
N SER A 82 25.50 -8.24 10.82
CA SER A 82 25.30 -6.80 10.59
C SER A 82 26.38 -5.97 11.29
N ARG A 83 26.65 -4.76 10.78
CA ARG A 83 27.55 -3.81 11.46
C ARG A 83 26.94 -3.39 12.81
N PRO A 84 27.72 -3.40 13.91
CA PRO A 84 27.26 -2.92 15.21
C PRO A 84 26.82 -1.46 15.14
N GLY A 85 25.72 -1.10 15.81
CA GLY A 85 25.23 0.28 15.92
C GLY A 85 24.39 0.78 14.75
N VAL A 86 24.21 0.00 13.68
CA VAL A 86 23.33 0.38 12.56
C VAL A 86 21.90 -0.12 12.84
N PRO A 87 20.89 0.77 12.90
CA PRO A 87 19.50 0.34 13.06
C PRO A 87 19.05 -0.49 11.85
N GLY A 88 18.24 -1.53 12.12
CA GLY A 88 17.69 -2.37 11.07
C GLY A 88 16.75 -1.58 10.14
N PRO A 89 16.65 -1.94 8.85
CA PRO A 89 15.73 -1.29 7.92
C PRO A 89 14.29 -1.35 8.42
N VAL A 90 13.55 -0.27 8.17
CA VAL A 90 12.11 -0.18 8.46
C VAL A 90 11.37 -0.12 7.13
N VAL A 91 10.33 -0.94 6.98
CA VAL A 91 9.51 -1.01 5.76
C VAL A 91 8.07 -0.65 6.11
N HIS A 92 7.40 0.11 5.25
CA HIS A 92 5.97 0.38 5.36
C HIS A 92 5.27 -0.28 4.19
N LEU A 93 4.19 -1.01 4.46
CA LEU A 93 3.46 -1.72 3.41
C LEU A 93 1.97 -1.85 3.72
N MET A 94 1.18 -1.85 2.65
CA MET A 94 -0.26 -2.03 2.71
C MET A 94 -0.63 -3.50 2.76
N ALA A 95 -1.47 -3.88 3.73
CA ALA A 95 -2.01 -5.22 3.85
C ALA A 95 -3.40 -5.19 4.51
N ALA A 96 -4.15 -6.28 4.34
CA ALA A 96 -5.44 -6.46 5.02
C ALA A 96 -5.26 -6.77 6.52
N SER A 97 -4.11 -7.32 6.92
CA SER A 97 -3.81 -7.72 8.29
C SER A 97 -2.30 -7.64 8.59
N ALA A 98 -1.94 -7.70 9.88
CA ALA A 98 -0.54 -7.73 10.31
C ALA A 98 0.20 -9.00 9.83
N GLU A 99 -0.50 -10.13 9.76
CA GLU A 99 0.05 -11.38 9.24
C GLU A 99 0.33 -11.27 7.74
N ALA A 100 -0.66 -10.80 6.97
CA ALA A 100 -0.48 -10.55 5.54
C ALA A 100 0.62 -9.50 5.27
N ALA A 101 0.82 -8.56 6.20
CA ALA A 101 1.92 -7.62 6.14
C ALA A 101 3.28 -8.31 6.34
N ALA A 102 3.41 -9.16 7.36
CA ALA A 102 4.63 -9.90 7.64
C ALA A 102 5.01 -10.84 6.48
N GLU A 103 4.03 -11.56 5.92
CA GLU A 103 4.23 -12.45 4.78
C GLU A 103 4.71 -11.70 3.55
N ARG A 104 4.08 -10.56 3.21
CA ARG A 104 4.52 -9.71 2.08
C ARG A 104 5.93 -9.18 2.31
N ALA A 105 6.23 -8.74 3.53
CA ALA A 105 7.57 -8.25 3.88
C ALA A 105 8.64 -9.33 3.65
N TRP A 106 8.34 -10.55 4.09
CA TRP A 106 9.24 -11.68 3.91
C TRP A 106 9.37 -12.07 2.43
N ALA A 107 8.26 -12.10 1.68
CA ALA A 107 8.26 -12.44 0.26
C ALA A 107 9.09 -11.47 -0.58
N VAL A 108 9.09 -10.18 -0.24
CA VAL A 108 9.81 -9.12 -0.97
C VAL A 108 11.25 -8.96 -0.48
N HIS A 109 11.48 -9.03 0.82
CA HIS A 109 12.77 -8.64 1.42
C HIS A 109 13.54 -9.79 2.07
N GLY A 110 12.90 -10.93 2.35
CA GLY A 110 13.50 -12.10 3.01
C GLY A 110 14.12 -13.13 2.07
N LYS A 111 13.80 -13.09 0.76
CA LYS A 111 14.39 -13.97 -0.26
C LYS A 111 15.88 -13.68 -0.50
N ASP A 112 16.56 -14.62 -1.16
CA ASP A 112 17.97 -14.46 -1.51
C ASP A 112 18.23 -13.19 -2.34
N GLY A 113 19.23 -12.40 -1.93
CA GLY A 113 19.52 -11.07 -2.47
C GLY A 113 18.60 -9.96 -1.96
N GLY A 114 17.58 -10.29 -1.16
CA GLY A 114 16.64 -9.36 -0.55
C GLY A 114 17.25 -8.48 0.54
N LEU A 115 16.55 -7.40 0.87
CA LEU A 115 17.03 -6.39 1.82
C LEU A 115 17.42 -7.01 3.18
N TYR A 116 16.61 -7.91 3.73
CA TYR A 116 16.84 -8.52 5.04
C TYR A 116 18.06 -9.46 5.03
N GLN A 117 18.29 -10.16 3.93
CA GLN A 117 19.49 -10.98 3.79
C GLN A 117 20.75 -10.12 3.61
N ARG A 118 20.69 -9.10 2.76
CA ARG A 118 21.80 -8.16 2.50
C ARG A 118 22.22 -7.40 3.75
N THR A 119 21.27 -7.00 4.59
CA THR A 119 21.54 -6.29 5.85
C THR A 119 21.72 -7.24 7.03
N GLY A 120 21.56 -8.56 6.84
CA GLY A 120 21.62 -9.55 7.91
C GLY A 120 20.61 -9.27 9.01
N CYS A 121 19.39 -8.82 8.68
CA CYS A 121 18.35 -8.44 9.64
C CYS A 121 17.17 -9.42 9.57
N ARG A 122 16.40 -9.50 10.65
CA ARG A 122 15.12 -10.24 10.71
C ARG A 122 13.98 -9.33 11.13
N ILE A 123 12.76 -9.66 10.74
CA ILE A 123 11.56 -8.96 11.22
C ILE A 123 11.49 -9.08 12.74
N ALA A 124 11.25 -7.96 13.42
CA ALA A 124 11.21 -7.85 14.88
C ALA A 124 9.91 -7.22 15.39
N SER A 125 9.22 -6.42 14.57
CA SER A 125 7.90 -5.87 14.89
C SER A 125 7.09 -5.63 13.63
N VAL A 126 5.76 -5.72 13.77
CA VAL A 126 4.78 -5.34 12.75
C VAL A 126 3.72 -4.51 13.47
N VAL A 127 3.59 -3.24 13.12
CA VAL A 127 2.72 -2.28 13.80
C VAL A 127 1.82 -1.63 12.76
N GLN A 128 0.50 -1.68 12.96
CA GLN A 128 -0.41 -0.89 12.14
C GLN A 128 -0.18 0.59 12.42
N VAL A 129 0.11 1.37 11.39
CA VAL A 129 0.29 2.81 11.48
C VAL A 129 -0.87 3.57 10.85
N LEU A 130 -1.61 2.97 9.91
CA LEU A 130 -2.84 3.54 9.39
C LEU A 130 -3.97 2.50 9.25
N PRO A 131 -5.23 2.91 9.47
CA PRO A 131 -5.62 4.21 10.05
C PRO A 131 -5.18 4.32 11.52
N GLU A 132 -5.11 5.53 12.06
CA GLU A 132 -4.73 5.73 13.46
C GLU A 132 -5.75 5.10 14.42
N SER A 133 -5.31 4.75 15.63
CA SER A 133 -6.20 4.15 16.63
C SER A 133 -7.31 5.13 17.00
N GLY A 134 -8.53 4.86 16.55
CA GLY A 134 -9.72 5.70 16.79
C GLY A 134 -10.28 6.34 15.52
N GLU A 135 -9.57 6.27 14.40
CA GLU A 135 -10.10 6.65 13.10
C GLU A 135 -11.00 5.54 12.55
N LEU A 136 -12.29 5.85 12.47
CA LEU A 136 -13.20 5.09 11.61
C LEU A 136 -13.03 5.62 10.20
N PHE A 137 -12.72 4.72 9.27
CA PHE A 137 -12.74 5.05 7.85
C PHE A 137 -14.16 5.29 7.35
#